data_AF-G0A5K3-F1
#
_entry.id   AF-G0A5K3-F1
#
_cell.length_a   1.000
_cell.length_b   1.000
_cell.length_c   1.000
_cell.angle_alpha   90.00
_cell.angle_beta   90.00
_cell.angle_gamma   90.00
#
_symmetry.space_group_name_H-M   'P 1'
#
loop_
_entity.id
_entity.type
_entity.pdbx_description
1 polymer ?
#
loop_
_entity_poly.entity_id
_entity_poly.type
_entity_poly.pdbx_seq_one_letter_code
_entity_poly.pdbx_strand_id
1 'polypeptide(L)'
;MIKYLALTIISGIATYLLRDTVSSLGYSAYKDTLGALLNISSIIFAIIGAWIAIIYPRAIGRAFKGKNVSDQVLKDADTDADYLSELVEIVMVSAIVLMIVLSIQFAVPIAKGLIVGNWVCYSKYTAFFVVSLLTLSQLYAVFRVILANYFFLNDLRKKNVDGKVDTLHQ
;
A
#
# COMPACT_ATOMS: atom_id res chain seq x y z
N MET A 1 12.66 -4.68 -2.31
CA MET A 1 13.51 -3.96 -1.32
C MET A 1 14.11 -2.65 -1.82
N ILE A 2 14.77 -2.59 -2.98
CA ILE A 2 15.42 -1.37 -3.52
C ILE A 2 14.48 -0.14 -3.59
N LYS A 3 13.21 -0.36 -3.96
CA LYS A 3 12.20 0.70 -4.07
C LYS A 3 11.89 1.38 -2.72
N TYR A 4 11.76 0.59 -1.65
CA TYR A 4 11.54 1.10 -0.29
C TYR A 4 12.80 1.77 0.27
N LEU A 5 13.99 1.29 -0.12
CA LEU A 5 15.27 1.88 0.24
C LEU A 5 15.44 3.27 -0.39
N ALA A 6 15.02 3.44 -1.64
CA ALA A 6 14.98 4.75 -2.30
C ALA A 6 14.00 5.73 -1.61
N LEU A 7 12.82 5.25 -1.19
CA LEU A 7 11.87 6.07 -0.43
C LEU A 7 12.45 6.52 0.93
N THR A 8 13.21 5.65 1.60
CA THR A 8 13.95 6.00 2.82
C THR A 8 14.98 7.09 2.59
N ILE A 9 15.74 7.01 1.50
CA ILE A 9 16.73 8.03 1.12
C ILE A 9 16.04 9.36 0.80
N ILE A 10 14.94 9.35 0.04
CA ILE A 10 14.17 10.55 -0.31
C ILE A 10 13.61 11.21 0.96
N SER A 11 13.05 10.43 1.89
CA SER A 11 12.56 10.96 3.17
C SER A 11 13.69 11.55 4.01
N GLY A 12 14.88 10.93 3.99
CA GLY A 12 16.07 11.44 4.67
C GLY A 12 16.54 12.78 4.11
N ILE A 13 16.61 12.89 2.78
CA ILE A 13 16.96 14.12 2.07
C ILE A 13 15.93 15.23 2.33
N ALA A 14 14.62 14.90 2.27
CA ALA A 14 13.55 15.84 2.58
C ALA A 14 13.64 16.36 4.02
N THR A 15 13.96 15.48 4.99
CA THR A 15 14.16 15.88 6.39
C THR A 15 15.37 16.79 6.57
N TYR A 16 16.45 16.53 5.83
CA TYR A 16 17.64 17.37 5.87
C TYR A 16 17.40 18.75 5.26
N LEU A 17 16.69 18.83 4.13
CA LEU A 17 16.37 20.08 3.43
C LEU A 17 15.35 20.95 4.18
N LEU A 18 14.38 20.34 4.85
CA LEU A 18 13.28 21.05 5.52
C LEU A 18 13.54 21.27 7.02
N ARG A 19 14.78 21.09 7.48
CA ARG A 19 15.16 21.14 8.90
C ARG A 19 14.69 22.42 9.60
N ASP A 20 14.83 23.57 8.95
CA ASP A 20 14.45 24.86 9.53
C ASP A 20 12.93 24.98 9.72
N THR A 21 12.13 24.54 8.74
CA THR A 21 10.66 24.51 8.82
C THR A 21 10.14 23.45 9.80
N VAL A 22 10.84 22.33 9.95
CA VAL A 22 10.48 21.26 10.90
C VAL A 22 10.57 21.74 12.34
N SER A 23 11.50 22.63 12.64
CA SER A 23 11.68 23.17 13.99
C SER A 23 10.47 24.02 14.45
N SER A 24 9.80 24.71 13.52
CA SER A 24 8.63 25.56 13.77
C SER A 24 7.30 24.81 13.75
N LEU A 25 7.25 23.59 13.23
CA LEU A 25 6.02 22.80 13.16
C LEU A 25 5.58 22.28 14.54
N GLY A 26 4.29 22.48 14.84
CA GLY A 26 3.62 21.96 16.01
C GLY A 26 3.08 20.55 15.79
N TYR A 27 2.81 19.84 16.89
CA TYR A 27 2.24 18.48 16.87
C TYR A 27 0.88 18.38 16.15
N SER A 28 0.08 19.44 16.17
CA SER A 28 -1.23 19.47 15.50
C SER A 28 -1.14 19.13 14.01
N ALA A 29 -0.17 19.70 13.30
CA ALA A 29 0.04 19.45 11.88
C ALA A 29 0.37 17.97 11.58
N TYR A 30 1.15 17.34 12.47
CA TYR A 30 1.47 15.91 12.35
C TYR A 30 0.27 15.02 12.66
N LYS A 31 -0.55 15.39 13.64
CA LYS A 31 -1.75 14.65 14.00
C LYS A 31 -2.73 14.57 12.82
N ASP A 32 -2.95 15.69 12.13
CA ASP A 32 -3.86 15.73 10.98
C ASP A 32 -3.32 14.87 9.82
N THR A 33 -2.02 14.95 9.57
CA THR A 33 -1.34 14.13 8.55
C THR A 33 -1.41 12.63 8.88
N LEU A 34 -1.16 12.25 10.13
CA LEU A 34 -1.27 10.87 10.60
C LEU A 34 -2.72 10.36 10.50
N GLY A 35 -3.71 11.20 10.80
CA GLY A 35 -5.13 10.88 10.62
C GLY A 35 -5.49 10.63 9.16
N ALA A 36 -5.01 11.48 8.25
CA ALA A 36 -5.20 11.30 6.82
C ALA A 36 -4.55 9.99 6.32
N LEU A 37 -3.33 9.69 6.76
CA LEU A 37 -2.65 8.42 6.45
C LEU A 37 -3.47 7.21 6.91
N LEU A 38 -3.95 7.22 8.16
CA LEU A 38 -4.77 6.14 8.70
C LEU A 38 -6.04 5.89 7.88
N ASN A 39 -6.73 6.97 7.47
CA ASN A 39 -7.92 6.89 6.64
C ASN A 39 -7.62 6.25 5.27
N ILE A 40 -6.58 6.73 4.60
CA ILE A 40 -6.18 6.21 3.29
C ILE A 40 -5.74 4.73 3.40
N SER A 41 -4.95 4.37 4.41
CA SER A 41 -4.54 2.98 4.64
C SER A 41 -5.72 2.07 4.89
N SER A 42 -6.74 2.53 5.65
CA SER A 42 -7.95 1.77 5.93
C SER A 42 -8.80 1.53 4.67
N ILE A 43 -8.92 2.55 3.80
CA ILE A 43 -9.63 2.44 2.52
C ILE A 43 -8.94 1.42 1.61
N ILE A 44 -7.60 1.49 1.49
CA ILE A 44 -6.84 0.54 0.66
C ILE A 44 -6.99 -0.88 1.20
N PHE A 45 -6.89 -1.07 2.52
CA PHE A 45 -7.06 -2.36 3.16
C PHE A 45 -8.45 -2.96 2.85
N ALA A 46 -9.50 -2.13 2.89
CA ALA A 46 -10.85 -2.56 2.55
C ALA A 46 -11.01 -2.95 1.07
N ILE A 47 -10.51 -2.12 0.14
CA ILE A 47 -10.61 -2.38 -1.31
C ILE A 47 -9.91 -3.69 -1.67
N ILE A 48 -8.67 -3.89 -1.21
CA ILE A 48 -7.93 -5.09 -1.56
C ILE A 48 -8.47 -6.31 -0.81
N GLY A 49 -8.93 -6.15 0.44
CA GLY A 49 -9.60 -7.23 1.18
C GLY A 49 -10.82 -7.78 0.42
N ALA A 50 -11.61 -6.90 -0.20
CA ALA A 50 -12.71 -7.30 -1.07
C ALA A 50 -12.21 -8.07 -2.33
N TRP A 51 -11.13 -7.61 -2.96
CA TRP A 51 -10.55 -8.29 -4.12
C TRP A 51 -10.00 -9.68 -3.78
N ILE A 52 -9.30 -9.83 -2.66
CA ILE A 52 -8.81 -11.12 -2.17
C ILE A 52 -10.00 -12.06 -1.99
N ALA A 53 -11.09 -11.62 -1.35
CA ALA A 53 -12.27 -12.44 -1.15
C ALA A 53 -12.90 -12.95 -2.46
N ILE A 54 -12.82 -12.17 -3.55
CA ILE A 54 -13.37 -12.54 -4.87
C ILE A 54 -12.43 -13.47 -5.64
N ILE A 55 -11.11 -13.18 -5.62
CA ILE A 55 -10.13 -13.84 -6.50
C ILE A 55 -9.58 -15.11 -5.89
N TYR A 56 -9.37 -15.12 -4.57
CA TYR A 56 -8.83 -16.27 -3.85
C TYR A 56 -9.57 -17.58 -4.11
N PRO A 57 -10.92 -17.68 -3.99
CA PRO A 57 -11.62 -18.91 -4.29
C PRO A 57 -11.54 -19.31 -5.78
N ARG A 58 -11.39 -18.35 -6.70
CA ARG A 58 -11.25 -18.61 -8.14
C ARG A 58 -9.88 -19.19 -8.46
N ALA A 59 -8.81 -18.65 -7.89
CA ALA A 59 -7.45 -19.14 -8.06
C ALA A 59 -7.29 -20.56 -7.49
N ILE A 60 -7.77 -20.79 -6.26
CA ILE A 60 -7.79 -22.12 -5.65
C ILE A 60 -8.67 -23.09 -6.44
N GLY A 61 -9.88 -22.69 -6.82
CA GLY A 61 -10.78 -23.55 -7.57
C GLY A 61 -10.22 -24.03 -8.91
N ARG A 62 -9.33 -23.24 -9.54
CA ARG A 62 -8.62 -23.60 -10.78
C ARG A 62 -7.38 -24.45 -10.52
N ALA A 63 -6.57 -24.10 -9.53
CA ALA A 63 -5.35 -24.83 -9.16
C ALA A 63 -5.65 -26.28 -8.70
N PHE A 64 -6.73 -26.47 -7.95
CA PHE A 64 -7.12 -27.79 -7.42
C PHE A 64 -7.96 -28.64 -8.39
N LYS A 65 -8.40 -28.09 -9.53
CA LYS A 65 -9.24 -28.83 -10.50
C LYS A 65 -8.50 -29.83 -11.40
N GLY A 66 -7.19 -29.99 -11.23
CA GLY A 66 -6.49 -31.24 -11.53
C GLY A 66 -6.50 -31.78 -12.98
N LYS A 67 -5.34 -31.67 -13.62
CA LYS A 67 -4.66 -32.72 -14.41
C LYS A 67 -5.19 -33.15 -15.80
N ASN A 68 -6.39 -32.74 -16.23
CA ASN A 68 -6.92 -33.04 -17.58
C ASN A 68 -7.35 -31.80 -18.38
N VAL A 69 -6.74 -30.64 -18.11
CA VAL A 69 -7.21 -29.37 -18.67
C VAL A 69 -6.13 -28.73 -19.55
N SER A 70 -6.54 -28.24 -20.71
CA SER A 70 -5.73 -27.53 -21.71
C SER A 70 -4.74 -26.54 -21.08
N ASP A 71 -3.53 -26.41 -21.65
CA ASP A 71 -2.46 -25.48 -21.24
C ASP A 71 -2.94 -24.03 -21.01
N GLN A 72 -4.03 -23.62 -21.69
CA GLN A 72 -4.66 -22.30 -21.49
C GLN A 72 -5.26 -22.12 -20.08
N VAL A 73 -5.83 -23.16 -19.48
CA VAL A 73 -6.46 -23.08 -18.15
C VAL A 73 -5.41 -23.03 -17.03
N LEU A 74 -4.26 -23.67 -17.24
CA LEU A 74 -3.11 -23.58 -16.34
C LEU A 74 -2.50 -22.17 -16.38
N LYS A 75 -2.29 -21.59 -17.57
CA LYS A 75 -1.80 -20.20 -17.73
C LYS A 75 -2.73 -19.16 -17.08
N ASP A 76 -4.04 -19.34 -17.21
CA ASP A 76 -5.02 -18.45 -16.57
C ASP A 76 -5.07 -18.60 -15.04
N ALA A 77 -4.70 -19.76 -14.49
CA ALA A 77 -4.58 -19.97 -13.05
C ALA A 77 -3.32 -19.29 -12.47
N ASP A 78 -2.20 -19.39 -13.18
CA ASP A 78 -0.95 -18.71 -12.80
C ASP A 78 -1.11 -17.19 -12.83
N THR A 79 -1.80 -16.66 -13.86
CA THR A 79 -2.06 -15.21 -13.97
C THR A 79 -2.91 -14.68 -12.80
N ASP A 80 -3.95 -15.42 -12.41
CA ASP A 80 -4.79 -15.06 -11.25
C ASP A 80 -4.01 -15.15 -9.92
N ALA A 81 -3.09 -16.11 -9.79
CA ALA A 81 -2.25 -16.27 -8.62
C ALA A 81 -1.19 -15.15 -8.49
N ASP A 82 -0.56 -14.77 -9.60
CA ASP A 82 0.40 -13.65 -9.64
C ASP A 82 -0.28 -12.33 -9.28
N TYR A 83 -1.48 -12.08 -9.83
CA TYR A 83 -2.26 -10.89 -9.49
C TYR A 83 -2.65 -10.86 -8.00
N LEU A 84 -3.08 -12.00 -7.44
CA LEU A 84 -3.37 -12.12 -6.02
C LEU A 84 -2.12 -11.86 -5.16
N SER A 85 -0.97 -12.39 -5.55
CA SER A 85 0.31 -12.17 -4.88
C SER A 85 0.69 -10.69 -4.85
N GLU A 86 0.52 -9.98 -5.97
CA GLU A 86 0.78 -8.54 -6.06
C GLU A 86 -0.17 -7.74 -5.16
N LEU A 87 -1.46 -8.08 -5.14
CA LEU A 87 -2.44 -7.45 -4.26
C LEU A 87 -2.10 -7.64 -2.77
N VAL A 88 -1.68 -8.84 -2.38
CA VAL A 88 -1.29 -9.15 -1.00
C VAL A 88 -0.04 -8.37 -0.60
N GLU A 89 0.96 -8.22 -1.49
CA GLU A 89 2.14 -7.37 -1.24
C GLU A 89 1.71 -5.94 -0.89
N ILE A 90 0.78 -5.37 -1.66
CA ILE A 90 0.31 -3.99 -1.46
C ILE A 90 -0.45 -3.85 -0.14
N VAL A 91 -1.30 -4.83 0.22
CA VAL A 91 -2.00 -4.86 1.52
C VAL A 91 -1.04 -4.88 2.68
N MET A 92 -0.01 -5.72 2.60
CA MET A 92 0.94 -5.90 3.70
C MET A 92 1.64 -4.58 4.04
N VAL A 93 2.02 -3.81 3.02
CA VAL A 93 2.63 -2.49 3.20
C VAL A 93 1.65 -1.51 3.83
N SER A 94 0.41 -1.44 3.33
CA SER A 94 -0.62 -0.54 3.89
C SER A 94 -0.96 -0.90 5.35
N ALA A 95 -0.99 -2.19 5.68
CA ALA A 95 -1.22 -2.67 7.04
C ALA A 95 -0.08 -2.28 7.99
N ILE A 96 1.18 -2.38 7.54
CA ILE A 96 2.35 -1.93 8.32
C ILE A 96 2.27 -0.43 8.59
N VAL A 97 1.96 0.38 7.58
CA VAL A 97 1.77 1.83 7.75
C VAL A 97 0.68 2.11 8.78
N LEU A 98 -0.46 1.43 8.69
CA LEU A 98 -1.57 1.57 9.63
C LEU A 98 -1.16 1.24 11.07
N MET A 99 -0.44 0.12 11.28
CA MET A 99 0.06 -0.28 12.60
C MET A 99 1.03 0.75 13.20
N ILE A 100 1.95 1.27 12.39
CA ILE A 100 2.91 2.29 12.83
C ILE A 100 2.17 3.60 13.17
N VAL A 101 1.25 4.05 12.32
CA VAL A 101 0.48 5.29 12.53
C VAL A 101 -0.36 5.20 13.82
N LEU A 102 -1.03 4.06 14.05
CA LEU A 102 -1.78 3.83 15.30
C LEU A 102 -0.87 3.86 16.51
N SER A 103 0.29 3.19 16.42
CA SER A 103 1.29 3.16 17.49
C SER A 103 1.82 4.56 17.81
N ILE A 104 2.08 5.38 16.80
CA ILE A 104 2.51 6.79 16.98
C ILE A 104 1.40 7.60 17.64
N GLN A 105 0.15 7.51 17.16
CA GLN A 105 -0.96 8.27 17.74
C GLN A 105 -1.22 7.91 19.21
N PHE A 106 -0.97 6.66 19.61
CA PHE A 106 -1.05 6.22 20.99
C PHE A 106 0.16 6.63 21.83
N ALA A 107 1.38 6.47 21.29
CA ALA A 107 2.63 6.71 22.03
C ALA A 107 2.94 8.20 22.22
N VAL A 108 2.59 9.08 21.27
CA VAL A 108 2.95 10.50 21.32
C VAL A 108 2.33 11.25 22.53
N PRO A 109 1.04 11.08 22.87
CA PRO A 109 0.48 11.67 24.09
C PRO A 109 1.22 11.26 25.37
N ILE A 110 1.63 9.99 25.46
CA ILE A 110 2.39 9.44 26.60
C ILE A 110 3.80 10.04 26.63
N ALA A 111 4.48 10.07 25.48
CA ALA A 111 5.81 10.64 25.34
C ALA A 111 5.84 12.15 25.65
N LYS A 112 4.77 12.89 25.31
CA LYS A 112 4.63 14.32 25.64
C LYS A 112 4.63 14.59 27.15
N GLY A 113 4.15 13.64 27.96
CA GLY A 113 4.17 13.75 29.42
C GLY A 113 5.53 13.45 30.05
N LEU A 114 6.41 12.74 29.34
CA LEU A 114 7.71 12.26 29.86
C LEU A 114 8.91 13.05 29.32
N ILE A 115 8.80 13.67 28.14
CA ILE A 115 9.92 14.34 27.49
C ILE A 115 9.95 15.82 27.91
N VAL A 116 10.96 16.18 28.70
CA VAL A 116 11.26 17.57 29.11
C VAL A 116 12.69 17.94 28.66
N GLY A 117 12.88 19.13 28.08
CA GLY A 117 14.21 19.69 27.74
C GLY A 117 14.67 19.51 26.27
N ASN A 118 15.99 19.52 26.03
CA ASN A 118 16.62 19.51 24.69
C ASN A 118 16.26 18.29 23.81
N TRP A 119 15.72 17.22 24.40
CA TRP A 119 15.25 16.03 23.70
C TRP A 119 14.02 16.29 22.80
N VAL A 120 13.30 17.39 23.05
CA VAL A 120 12.14 17.80 22.24
C VAL A 120 12.55 18.13 20.80
N CYS A 121 13.72 18.75 20.58
CA CYS A 121 14.15 19.16 19.24
C CYS A 121 14.52 17.94 18.39
N TYR A 122 15.28 16.99 18.95
CA TYR A 122 15.61 15.72 18.28
C TYR A 122 14.36 14.88 17.99
N SER A 123 13.40 14.84 18.93
CA SER A 123 12.12 14.15 18.74
C SER A 123 11.31 14.70 17.56
N LYS A 124 11.31 16.03 17.34
CA LYS A 124 10.64 16.65 16.19
C LYS A 124 11.24 16.23 14.84
N TYR A 125 12.57 16.20 14.72
CA TYR A 125 13.23 15.77 13.48
C TYR A 125 12.94 14.29 13.17
N THR A 126 13.01 13.44 14.19
CA THR A 126 12.68 12.01 14.04
C THR A 126 11.21 11.82 13.66
N ALA A 127 10.30 12.56 14.29
CA ALA A 127 8.87 12.50 13.97
C ALA A 127 8.61 12.91 12.51
N PHE A 128 9.23 13.99 12.04
CA PHE A 128 9.10 14.41 10.64
C PHE A 128 9.61 13.35 9.66
N PHE A 129 10.79 12.79 9.92
CA PHE A 129 11.36 11.75 9.09
C PHE A 129 10.43 10.54 8.96
N VAL A 130 9.88 10.07 10.10
CA VAL A 130 8.96 8.93 10.15
C VAL A 130 7.65 9.25 9.42
N VAL A 131 7.05 10.42 9.68
CA VAL A 131 5.79 10.81 9.02
C VAL A 131 5.98 10.99 7.51
N SER A 132 7.08 11.60 7.09
CA SER A 132 7.44 11.75 5.67
C SER A 132 7.62 10.37 5.01
N LEU A 133 8.34 9.45 5.66
CA LEU A 133 8.57 8.10 5.16
C LEU A 133 7.25 7.34 4.99
N LEU A 134 6.38 7.39 6.00
CA LEU A 134 5.06 6.75 5.96
C LEU A 134 4.20 7.36 4.85
N THR A 135 4.25 8.68 4.67
CA THR A 135 3.46 9.38 3.64
C THR A 135 3.88 8.96 2.24
N LEU A 136 5.19 8.94 1.97
CA LEU A 136 5.72 8.50 0.67
C LEU A 136 5.43 7.02 0.41
N SER A 137 5.56 6.17 1.44
CA SER A 137 5.24 4.74 1.34
C SER A 137 3.76 4.52 1.04
N GLN A 138 2.87 5.25 1.71
CA GLN A 138 1.42 5.17 1.49
C GLN A 138 1.05 5.69 0.11
N LEU A 139 1.64 6.79 -0.35
CA LEU A 139 1.41 7.32 -1.69
C LEU A 139 1.80 6.31 -2.77
N TYR A 140 2.95 5.66 -2.62
CA TYR A 140 3.39 4.60 -3.51
C TYR A 140 2.44 3.40 -3.51
N ALA A 141 1.94 3.00 -2.33
CA ALA A 141 0.94 1.93 -2.23
C ALA A 141 -0.34 2.31 -2.99
N VAL A 142 -0.85 3.53 -2.83
CA VAL A 142 -2.02 4.04 -3.59
C VAL A 142 -1.81 3.93 -5.09
N PHE A 143 -0.65 4.39 -5.59
CA PHE A 143 -0.34 4.29 -7.02
C PHE A 143 -0.34 2.84 -7.52
N ARG A 144 0.23 1.91 -6.75
CA ARG A 144 0.20 0.48 -7.11
C ARG A 144 -1.21 -0.09 -7.14
N VAL A 145 -2.06 0.26 -6.18
CA VAL A 145 -3.47 -0.19 -6.19
C VAL A 145 -4.17 0.29 -7.45
N ILE A 146 -4.00 1.56 -7.81
CA ILE A 146 -4.62 2.13 -9.00
C ILE A 146 -4.13 1.42 -10.26
N LEU A 147 -2.82 1.17 -10.38
CA LEU A 147 -2.25 0.46 -11.53
C LEU A 147 -2.73 -0.98 -11.61
N ALA A 148 -2.76 -1.71 -10.49
CA ALA A 148 -3.27 -3.08 -10.43
C ALA A 148 -4.74 -3.14 -10.90
N ASN A 149 -5.58 -2.22 -10.41
CA ASN A 149 -6.98 -2.14 -10.83
C ASN A 149 -7.12 -1.76 -12.32
N TYR A 150 -6.29 -0.84 -12.82
CA TYR A 150 -6.30 -0.44 -14.23
C TYR A 150 -5.89 -1.59 -15.16
N PHE A 151 -4.81 -2.29 -14.81
CA PHE A 151 -4.32 -3.44 -15.55
C PHE A 151 -5.37 -4.55 -15.60
N PHE A 152 -5.97 -4.87 -14.46
CA PHE A 152 -7.05 -5.85 -14.37
C PHE A 152 -8.25 -5.48 -15.27
N LEU A 153 -8.68 -4.22 -15.27
CA LEU A 153 -9.76 -3.75 -16.12
C LEU A 153 -9.41 -3.88 -17.61
N ASN A 154 -8.17 -3.57 -17.98
CA ASN A 154 -7.70 -3.66 -19.37
C ASN A 154 -7.64 -5.12 -19.84
N ASP A 155 -7.17 -6.03 -18.99
CA ASP A 155 -7.17 -7.47 -19.26
C ASP A 155 -8.58 -8.02 -19.42
N LEU A 156 -9.52 -7.61 -18.57
CA LEU A 156 -10.93 -7.96 -18.73
C LEU A 156 -11.49 -7.46 -20.06
N ARG A 157 -11.17 -6.22 -20.45
CA ARG A 157 -11.62 -5.64 -21.72
C ARG A 157 -11.11 -6.43 -22.91
N LYS A 158 -9.83 -6.81 -22.89
CA LYS A 158 -9.20 -7.59 -23.96
C LYS A 158 -9.83 -8.99 -24.07
N LYS A 159 -9.98 -9.70 -22.95
CA LYS A 159 -10.64 -11.03 -22.92
C LYS A 159 -12.09 -10.98 -23.43
N ASN A 160 -12.82 -9.90 -23.15
CA ASN A 160 -14.21 -9.74 -23.59
C ASN A 160 -14.32 -9.41 -25.10
N VAL A 161 -13.35 -8.67 -25.65
CA VAL A 161 -13.27 -8.40 -27.10
C VAL A 161 -12.91 -9.68 -27.85
N ASP A 162 -11.89 -10.42 -27.39
CA ASP A 162 -11.47 -11.67 -28.02
C ASP A 162 -12.60 -12.73 -27.99
N GLY A 163 -13.33 -12.84 -26.87
CA GLY A 163 -14.49 -13.72 -26.77
C GLY A 163 -15.64 -13.33 -27.71
N LYS A 164 -15.85 -12.03 -27.99
CA LYS A 164 -16.83 -11.58 -28.98
C LYS A 164 -16.42 -11.92 -30.42
N VAL A 165 -15.13 -11.80 -30.73
CA VAL A 165 -14.61 -12.14 -32.06
C VAL A 165 -14.75 -13.63 -32.33
N ASP A 166 -14.48 -14.49 -31.33
CA ASP A 166 -14.63 -15.95 -31.45
C ASP A 166 -16.10 -16.35 -31.69
N THR A 167 -17.06 -15.69 -31.03
CA THR A 167 -18.50 -15.93 -31.29
C THR A 167 -18.99 -15.47 -32.66
N LEU A 168 -18.25 -14.59 -33.34
CA LEU A 168 -18.60 -14.11 -34.69
C LEU A 168 -17.98 -14.97 -35.80
N HIS A 169 -17.02 -15.83 -35.46
CA HIS A 169 -16.35 -16.76 -36.38
C HIS A 169 -16.85 -18.22 -36.25
N GLN A 170 -17.81 -18.46 -35.35
CA GLN A 170 -18.55 -19.73 -35.20
C GLN A 170 -19.85 -19.71 -36.00
#